data_AF-A0A525D879-F1
#
_entry.id   AF-A0A525D879-F1
#
_cell.length_a   1.000
_cell.length_b   1.000
_cell.length_c   1.000
_cell.angle_alpha   90.00
_cell.angle_beta   90.00
_cell.angle_gamma   90.00
#
_symmetry.space_group_name_H-M   'P 1'
#
loop_
_entity.id
_entity.type
_entity.pdbx_description
1 polymer ?
#
loop_
_entity_poly.entity_id
_entity_poly.type
_entity_poly.pdbx_seq_one_letter_code
_entity_poly.pdbx_strand_id
1 'polypeptide(L)'
;MDPCQFNLSSRTILEQIDNDTIALVINRKSRIIMADGHKIVEKAEKIRREKPITKVALKSSAPICSKTKVFLEEAGIKILEEQTK
;
A
#
# COMPACT_ATOMS: atom_id res chain seq x y z
N MET A 1 1.37 12.83 -4.67
CA MET A 1 0.18 12.62 -5.52
C MET A 1 -1.07 12.82 -4.68
N ASP A 2 -2.12 13.42 -5.23
CA ASP A 2 -3.37 13.63 -4.49
C ASP A 2 -4.17 12.33 -4.37
N PRO A 3 -4.46 11.84 -3.15
CA PRO A 3 -5.23 10.60 -2.93
C PRO A 3 -6.69 10.73 -3.38
N CYS A 4 -7.21 11.96 -3.39
CA CYS A 4 -8.58 12.26 -3.79
C CYS A 4 -8.84 11.88 -5.26
N GLN A 5 -7.81 11.89 -6.12
CA GLN A 5 -7.94 11.45 -7.52
C GLN A 5 -8.25 9.96 -7.64
N PHE A 6 -7.95 9.17 -6.61
CA PHE A 6 -8.19 7.72 -6.57
C PHE A 6 -9.37 7.35 -5.66
N ASN A 7 -10.21 8.33 -5.32
CA ASN A 7 -11.30 8.19 -4.35
C ASN A 7 -10.82 7.65 -2.98
N LEU A 8 -9.59 8.01 -2.60
CA LEU A 8 -9.00 7.67 -1.32
C LEU A 8 -9.10 8.86 -0.36
N SER A 9 -9.19 8.55 0.93
CA SER A 9 -9.13 9.58 1.97
C SER A 9 -7.83 10.37 1.84
N SER A 10 -7.91 11.70 1.93
CA SER A 10 -6.77 12.63 1.89
C SER A 10 -5.70 12.36 2.94
N ARG A 11 -6.03 11.56 3.97
CA ARG A 11 -5.07 11.09 4.99
C ARG A 11 -4.17 9.95 4.49
N THR A 12 -4.46 9.39 3.33
CA THR A 12 -3.64 8.35 2.70
C THR A 12 -2.47 9.01 2.02
N ILE A 13 -1.25 8.54 2.26
CA ILE A 13 -0.07 9.08 1.58
C ILE A 13 0.23 8.16 0.40
N LEU A 14 0.29 8.75 -0.80
CA LEU A 14 0.67 8.08 -2.04
C LEU A 14 1.96 8.70 -2.57
N GLU A 15 2.95 7.85 -2.78
CA GLU A 15 4.25 8.19 -3.35
C GLU A 15 4.35 7.54 -4.73
N GLN A 16 4.69 8.31 -5.74
CA GLN A 16 4.99 7.74 -7.05
C GLN A 16 6.44 7.29 -7.06
N ILE A 17 6.68 5.97 -7.17
CA ILE A 17 8.02 5.42 -7.23
C ILE A 17 8.54 5.48 -8.67
N ASP A 18 7.68 5.12 -9.62
CA ASP A 18 7.96 5.14 -11.06
C ASP A 18 6.74 5.65 -11.83
N ASN A 19 6.88 5.86 -13.14
CA ASN A 19 5.77 6.24 -14.02
C ASN A 19 4.55 5.29 -13.87
N ASP A 20 4.80 3.99 -13.68
CA ASP A 20 3.77 2.97 -13.54
C ASP A 20 3.69 2.34 -12.15
N THR A 21 4.37 2.90 -11.13
CA THR A 21 4.38 2.33 -9.78
C THR A 21 3.98 3.38 -8.74
N ILE A 22 2.89 3.12 -8.01
CA ILE A 22 2.44 3.92 -6.88
C ILE A 22 2.66 3.14 -5.59
N ALA A 23 3.40 3.72 -4.65
CA ALA A 23 3.54 3.23 -3.30
C ALA A 23 2.51 3.87 -2.35
N LEU A 24 1.78 3.03 -1.64
CA LEU A 24 0.98 3.40 -0.49
C LEU A 24 1.88 3.50 0.73
N VAL A 25 2.05 4.71 1.28
CA VAL A 25 2.93 4.94 2.44
C VAL A 25 2.12 4.85 3.73
N ILE A 26 2.52 3.95 4.61
CA ILE A 26 1.93 3.75 5.94
C ILE A 26 2.99 4.02 7.01
N ASN A 27 2.93 5.22 7.57
CA ASN A 27 3.76 5.62 8.70
C ASN A 27 3.02 5.36 10.01
N ARG A 28 3.32 4.22 10.63
CA ARG A 28 2.69 3.77 11.87
C ARG A 28 3.77 3.19 12.78
N LYS A 29 3.64 3.42 14.09
CA LYS A 29 4.57 2.87 15.10
C LYS A 29 4.32 1.37 15.40
N SER A 30 3.07 0.93 15.34
CA SER A 30 2.68 -0.45 15.71
C SER A 30 2.74 -1.41 14.51
N ARG A 31 2.89 -2.72 14.73
CA ARG A 31 2.90 -3.73 13.66
C ARG A 31 1.65 -3.70 12.77
N ILE A 32 1.75 -3.74 11.44
CA ILE A 32 0.59 -3.88 10.52
C ILE A 32 -0.03 -5.27 10.70
N ILE A 33 -1.35 -5.32 10.93
CA ILE A 33 -2.11 -6.55 11.15
C ILE A 33 -3.12 -6.79 10.02
N MET A 34 -3.84 -7.92 10.04
CA MET A 34 -4.80 -8.29 9.00
C MET A 34 -5.88 -7.24 8.74
N ALA A 35 -6.40 -6.60 9.79
CA ALA A 35 -7.39 -5.53 9.63
C ALA A 35 -6.86 -4.36 8.78
N ASP A 36 -5.56 -4.06 8.89
CA ASP A 36 -4.90 -3.09 8.03
C ASP A 36 -4.68 -3.66 6.63
N GLY A 37 -4.29 -4.93 6.53
CA GLY A 37 -4.13 -5.66 5.26
C GLY A 37 -5.36 -5.56 4.36
N HIS A 38 -6.55 -5.84 4.91
CA HIS A 38 -7.81 -5.70 4.15
C HIS A 38 -8.04 -4.27 3.65
N LYS A 39 -7.79 -3.26 4.49
CA LYS A 39 -7.90 -1.86 4.09
C LYS A 39 -6.89 -1.50 2.99
N ILE A 40 -5.67 -2.02 3.05
CA ILE A 40 -4.63 -1.78 2.05
C ILE A 40 -5.06 -2.36 0.70
N VAL A 41 -5.55 -3.59 0.68
CA VAL A 41 -6.05 -4.23 -0.55
C VAL A 41 -7.23 -3.44 -1.13
N GLU A 42 -8.19 -3.02 -0.31
CA GLU A 42 -9.32 -2.21 -0.80
C GLU A 42 -8.83 -0.89 -1.45
N LYS A 43 -7.82 -0.24 -0.87
CA LYS A 43 -7.23 0.96 -1.46
C LYS A 43 -6.49 0.65 -2.76
N ALA A 44 -5.73 -0.44 -2.80
CA ALA A 44 -5.03 -0.87 -4.00
C ALA A 44 -6.01 -1.19 -5.15
N GLU A 45 -7.12 -1.84 -4.85
CA GLU A 45 -8.20 -2.12 -5.78
C GLU A 45 -8.82 -0.84 -6.35
N LYS A 46 -9.04 0.18 -5.51
CA LYS A 46 -9.52 1.49 -5.98
C LYS A 46 -8.53 2.15 -6.94
N ILE A 47 -7.23 2.12 -6.60
CA ILE A 47 -6.17 2.65 -7.48
C ILE A 47 -6.14 1.89 -8.80
N ARG A 48 -6.21 0.56 -8.78
CA ARG A 48 -6.22 -0.28 -10.00
C ARG A 48 -7.45 -0.05 -10.87
N ARG A 49 -8.62 0.28 -10.29
CA ARG A 49 -9.81 0.63 -11.07
C ARG A 49 -9.63 1.94 -11.84
N GLU A 50 -9.08 2.95 -11.19
CA GLU A 50 -8.83 4.25 -11.82
C GLU A 50 -7.62 4.22 -12.77
N LYS A 51 -6.59 3.44 -12.44
CA LYS A 51 -5.37 3.25 -13.24
C LYS A 51 -4.99 1.77 -13.32
N PRO A 52 -5.54 1.01 -14.27
CA PRO A 52 -5.32 -0.43 -14.39
C PRO A 52 -3.88 -0.81 -14.75
N ILE A 53 -3.13 0.09 -15.36
CA ILE A 53 -1.74 -0.14 -15.78
C ILE A 53 -0.76 0.01 -14.59
N THR A 54 -1.18 0.70 -13.53
CA THR A 54 -0.30 1.07 -12.43
C THR A 54 -0.16 -0.06 -11.40
N LYS A 55 1.08 -0.40 -11.08
CA LYS A 55 1.45 -1.32 -10.01
C LYS A 55 1.34 -0.62 -8.66
N VAL A 56 0.74 -1.30 -7.70
CA VAL A 56 0.61 -0.80 -6.32
C VAL A 56 1.65 -1.49 -5.43
N ALA A 57 2.44 -0.69 -4.75
CA ALA A 57 3.38 -1.13 -3.72
C ALA A 57 2.93 -0.61 -2.34
N LEU A 58 3.36 -1.29 -1.28
CA LEU A 58 3.16 -0.87 0.10
C LEU A 58 4.53 -0.50 0.70
N LYS A 59 4.69 0.77 1.07
CA LYS A 59 5.85 1.25 1.83
C LYS A 59 5.43 1.45 3.28
N SER A 60 6.06 0.73 4.19
CA SER A 60 5.73 0.78 5.61
C SER A 60 7.00 0.83 6.45
N SER A 61 7.05 1.76 7.39
CA SER A 61 8.09 1.80 8.44
C SER A 61 7.78 0.86 9.61
N ALA A 62 6.55 0.34 9.70
CA ALA A 62 6.15 -0.59 10.73
C ALA A 62 6.39 -2.04 10.28
N PRO A 63 6.73 -2.95 11.20
CA PRO A 63 6.84 -4.37 10.88
C PRO A 63 5.48 -4.92 10.45
N ILE A 64 5.47 -5.84 9.49
CA ILE A 64 4.24 -6.45 8.97
C ILE A 64 4.11 -7.87 9.54
N CYS A 65 2.92 -8.23 10.01
CA CYS A 65 2.66 -9.59 10.46
C CYS A 65 2.79 -10.57 9.28
N SER A 66 3.42 -11.74 9.49
CA SER A 66 3.69 -12.70 8.40
C SER A 66 2.45 -13.10 7.61
N LYS A 67 1.31 -13.30 8.28
CA LYS A 67 0.02 -13.59 7.60
C LYS A 67 -0.43 -12.45 6.68
N THR A 68 -0.23 -11.21 7.12
CA THR A 68 -0.58 -10.02 6.35
C THR A 68 0.35 -9.82 5.18
N LYS A 69 1.64 -10.14 5.32
CA LYS A 69 2.62 -10.13 4.24
C LYS A 69 2.19 -11.05 3.10
N VAL A 70 1.89 -12.32 3.41
CA VAL A 70 1.38 -13.31 2.44
C VAL A 70 0.09 -12.81 1.77
N PHE A 71 -0.88 -12.33 2.56
CA PHE A 71 -2.15 -11.82 2.02
C PHE A 71 -1.97 -10.66 1.03
N LEU A 72 -1.03 -9.76 1.29
CA LEU A 72 -0.73 -8.64 0.40
C LEU A 72 -0.01 -9.09 -0.89
N GLU A 73 0.92 -10.04 -0.77
CA GLU A 73 1.62 -10.62 -1.92
C GLU A 73 0.65 -11.37 -2.84
N GLU A 74 -0.30 -12.14 -2.27
CA GLU A 74 -1.37 -12.81 -3.03
C GLU A 74 -2.28 -11.83 -3.76
N ALA A 75 -2.54 -10.66 -3.18
CA ALA A 75 -3.26 -9.57 -3.84
C ALA A 75 -2.42 -8.86 -4.94
N GLY A 76 -1.16 -9.25 -5.13
CA GLY A 76 -0.22 -8.65 -6.09
C GLY A 76 0.31 -7.29 -5.64
N ILE A 77 0.35 -7.03 -4.34
CA ILE A 77 0.89 -5.79 -3.76
C ILE A 77 2.33 -6.05 -3.34
N LYS A 78 3.27 -5.34 -3.97
CA LYS A 78 4.69 -5.46 -3.59
C LYS A 78 4.95 -4.71 -2.29
N ILE A 79 5.57 -5.38 -1.32
CA ILE A 79 5.95 -4.77 -0.06
C ILE A 79 7.38 -4.21 -0.20
N LEU A 80 7.51 -2.90 -0.07
CA LEU A 80 8.76 -2.17 0.01
C LEU A 80 9.03 -1.89 1.50
N GLU A 81 9.55 -2.89 2.20
CA GLU A 81 9.98 -2.70 3.59
C GLU A 81 11.28 -1.88 3.61
N GLU A 82 11.24 -0.70 4.23
CA GLU A 82 12.44 0.03 4.61
C GLU A 82 12.92 -0.56 5.95
N GLN A 83 13.43 -1.80 5.92
CA GLN A 83 14.07 -2.36 7.11
C GLN A 83 15.47 -1.74 7.22
N THR A 84 15.59 -0.72 8.06
CA THR A 84 16.90 -0.37 8.62
C THR A 84 17.39 -1.59 9.40
N LYS A 85 18.44 -2.21 8.87
CA LYS A 85 19.22 -3.27 9.50
C LYS A 85 19.84 -2.77 10.81
#